data_AF-A0A357M6G0-F1
#
_entry.id   AF-A0A357M6G0-F1
#
_cell.length_a   1.000
_cell.length_b   1.000
_cell.length_c   1.000
_cell.angle_alpha   90.00
_cell.angle_beta   90.00
_cell.angle_gamma   90.00
#
_symmetry.space_group_name_H-M   'P 1'
#
loop_
_entity.id
_entity.type
_entity.pdbx_description
1 polymer ?
#
loop_
_entity_poly.entity_id
_entity_poly.type
_entity_poly.pdbx_seq_one_letter_code
_entity_poly.pdbx_strand_id
1 'polypeptide(L)'
;ADAPGNRVIAGVNGDFYEISGFATGVPNGLFMDDGVILNSSISAFTFGLKEDGSSIYGVPKLTKNITINGKTTNLTSINRSRNTNELVLYTEDYNTTTKSTNEGDEVILDIVEGEVKSGQTLKLKVSEIRNNQGNTPLTKGKVVLSANGT
;
A
#
# COMPACT_ATOMS: atom_id res chain seq x y z
N ALA A 1 -16.26 -3.32 13.98
CA ALA A 1 -15.58 -3.93 15.14
C ALA A 1 -16.62 -4.46 16.12
N ASP A 2 -16.27 -5.46 16.93
CA ASP A 2 -17.16 -6.03 17.94
C ASP A 2 -17.62 -4.96 18.94
N ALA A 3 -18.92 -4.71 18.98
CA ALA A 3 -19.53 -3.71 19.84
C ALA A 3 -21.00 -4.06 20.12
N PRO A 4 -21.62 -3.48 21.17
CA PRO A 4 -23.08 -3.56 21.33
C PRO A 4 -23.79 -3.10 20.05
N GLY A 5 -24.66 -3.94 19.49
CA GLY A 5 -25.32 -3.70 18.19
C GLY A 5 -24.54 -4.19 16.95
N ASN A 6 -23.30 -4.66 17.10
CA ASN A 6 -22.48 -5.26 16.06
C ASN A 6 -21.57 -6.35 16.67
N ARG A 7 -22.19 -7.44 17.15
CA ARG A 7 -21.48 -8.51 17.86
C ARG A 7 -20.78 -9.44 16.87
N VAL A 8 -19.48 -9.67 17.07
CA VAL A 8 -18.76 -10.73 16.35
C VAL A 8 -19.10 -12.08 17.00
N ILE A 9 -19.74 -12.96 16.26
CA ILE A 9 -20.21 -14.28 16.75
C ILE A 9 -19.36 -15.45 16.24
N ALA A 10 -18.54 -15.23 15.22
CA ALA A 10 -17.61 -16.20 14.66
C ALA A 10 -16.47 -15.47 13.94
N GLY A 11 -15.32 -16.14 13.81
CA GLY A 11 -14.17 -15.63 13.09
C GLY A 11 -13.35 -16.76 12.50
N VAL A 12 -12.73 -16.50 11.36
CA VAL A 12 -11.76 -17.36 10.69
C VAL A 12 -10.53 -16.52 10.36
N ASN A 13 -9.36 -17.15 10.20
CA ASN A 13 -8.23 -16.43 9.65
C ASN A 13 -8.53 -15.98 8.20
N GLY A 14 -7.95 -14.85 7.82
CA GLY A 14 -8.03 -14.34 6.46
C GLY A 14 -6.95 -14.93 5.56
N ASP A 15 -6.33 -14.04 4.80
CA ASP A 15 -5.33 -14.33 3.77
C ASP A 15 -4.01 -14.89 4.31
N PHE A 16 -3.19 -15.42 3.41
CA PHE A 16 -1.75 -15.57 3.67
C PHE A 16 -1.12 -14.20 3.88
N TYR A 17 -0.05 -14.14 4.66
CA TYR A 17 0.65 -12.90 4.97
C TYR A 17 2.15 -13.12 5.10
N GLU A 18 2.93 -12.05 4.93
CA GLU A 18 4.39 -12.08 4.98
C GLU A 18 4.89 -12.34 6.41
N ILE A 19 5.33 -13.57 6.67
CA ILE A 19 5.94 -14.00 7.94
C ILE A 19 7.43 -14.29 7.86
N SER A 20 7.98 -14.36 6.65
CA SER A 20 9.40 -14.60 6.39
C SER A 20 10.00 -13.45 5.59
N GLY A 21 11.32 -13.34 5.54
CA GLY A 21 12.00 -12.19 4.94
C GLY A 21 11.88 -10.96 5.84
N PHE A 22 11.06 -9.97 5.43
CA PHE A 22 10.88 -8.72 6.17
C PHE A 22 9.89 -8.85 7.34
N ALA A 23 9.10 -9.94 7.38
CA ALA A 23 8.13 -10.24 8.44
C ALA A 23 7.18 -9.07 8.75
N THR A 24 6.67 -8.41 7.70
CA THR A 24 5.85 -7.20 7.80
C THR A 24 4.43 -7.49 8.28
N GLY A 25 3.96 -8.73 8.13
CA GLY A 25 2.56 -9.11 8.36
C GLY A 25 1.60 -8.69 7.25
N VAL A 26 2.09 -8.13 6.13
CA VAL A 26 1.22 -7.68 5.02
C VAL A 26 0.55 -8.86 4.32
N PRO A 27 -0.78 -8.84 4.12
CA PRO A 27 -1.52 -9.87 3.36
C PRO A 27 -1.01 -10.06 1.93
N ASN A 28 -1.05 -11.26 1.36
CA ASN A 28 -0.53 -11.54 0.01
C ASN A 28 -1.45 -11.09 -1.14
N GLY A 29 -2.75 -11.06 -0.91
CA GLY A 29 -3.78 -10.60 -1.82
C GLY A 29 -3.85 -9.08 -1.92
N LEU A 30 -4.74 -8.61 -2.80
CA LEU A 30 -5.18 -7.22 -2.80
C LEU A 30 -6.02 -7.01 -1.54
N PHE A 31 -5.58 -6.12 -0.66
CA PHE A 31 -6.34 -5.76 0.54
C PHE A 31 -6.87 -4.34 0.39
N MET A 32 -8.18 -4.19 0.57
CA MET A 32 -8.90 -2.95 0.30
C MET A 32 -10.06 -2.82 1.27
N ASP A 33 -10.25 -1.62 1.79
CA ASP A 33 -11.41 -1.27 2.63
C ASP A 33 -12.02 0.02 2.12
N ASP A 34 -13.34 0.04 1.93
CA ASP A 34 -14.09 1.13 1.28
C ASP A 34 -13.36 1.72 0.05
N GLY A 35 -12.84 0.87 -0.83
CA GLY A 35 -12.09 1.28 -2.02
C GLY A 35 -10.65 1.78 -1.78
N VAL A 36 -10.26 2.08 -0.54
CA VAL A 36 -8.90 2.45 -0.14
C VAL A 36 -8.01 1.21 -0.24
N ILE A 37 -6.94 1.31 -1.02
CA ILE A 37 -5.98 0.23 -1.25
C ILE A 37 -5.01 0.20 -0.06
N LEU A 38 -5.20 -0.77 0.82
CA LEU A 38 -4.34 -0.97 1.99
C LEU A 38 -3.03 -1.66 1.62
N ASN A 39 -3.04 -2.57 0.66
CA ASN A 39 -1.82 -3.04 -0.01
C ASN A 39 -2.13 -3.60 -1.40
N SER A 40 -1.16 -3.54 -2.32
CA SER A 40 -1.29 -4.19 -3.62
C SER A 40 -1.03 -5.70 -3.53
N SER A 41 -1.63 -6.48 -4.43
CA SER A 41 -1.50 -7.95 -4.45
C SER A 41 -0.15 -8.44 -4.99
N ILE A 42 0.33 -9.57 -4.45
CA ILE A 42 1.30 -10.49 -5.06
C ILE A 42 0.67 -11.86 -5.38
N SER A 43 -0.59 -12.06 -5.01
CA SER A 43 -1.39 -13.26 -5.27
C SER A 43 -2.42 -13.02 -6.38
N ALA A 44 -2.86 -14.10 -7.03
CA ALA A 44 -3.84 -14.00 -8.13
C ALA A 44 -5.28 -13.90 -7.63
N PHE A 45 -5.73 -14.80 -6.76
CA PHE A 45 -7.15 -14.87 -6.39
C PHE A 45 -7.48 -13.95 -5.22
N THR A 46 -8.61 -13.26 -5.32
CA THR A 46 -9.13 -12.36 -4.28
C THR A 46 -10.63 -12.58 -4.11
N PHE A 47 -11.08 -12.51 -2.87
CA PHE A 47 -12.49 -12.44 -2.47
C PHE A 47 -12.79 -11.03 -1.99
N GLY A 48 -13.97 -10.52 -2.30
CA GLY A 48 -14.44 -9.22 -1.83
C GLY A 48 -15.93 -9.25 -1.52
N LEU A 49 -16.35 -8.27 -0.72
CA LEU A 49 -17.75 -7.98 -0.43
C LEU A 49 -18.07 -6.58 -0.96
N LYS A 50 -19.22 -6.44 -1.60
CA LYS A 50 -19.76 -5.13 -1.99
C LYS A 50 -20.58 -4.54 -0.85
N GLU A 51 -20.88 -3.25 -0.96
CA GLU A 51 -21.71 -2.51 -0.01
C GLU A 51 -23.11 -3.14 0.16
N ASP A 52 -23.67 -3.72 -0.90
CA ASP A 52 -24.96 -4.42 -0.88
C ASP A 52 -24.92 -5.83 -0.24
N GLY A 53 -23.74 -6.25 0.26
CA GLY A 53 -23.51 -7.56 0.88
C GLY A 53 -23.28 -8.71 -0.12
N SER A 54 -23.35 -8.45 -1.43
CA SER A 54 -23.01 -9.47 -2.44
C SER A 54 -21.50 -9.72 -2.49
N SER A 55 -21.11 -10.96 -2.78
CA SER A 55 -19.71 -11.34 -2.92
C SER A 55 -19.19 -11.17 -4.35
N ILE A 56 -17.90 -10.93 -4.47
CA ILE A 56 -17.14 -10.94 -5.72
C ILE A 56 -15.87 -11.77 -5.51
N TYR A 57 -15.47 -12.51 -6.53
CA TYR A 57 -14.25 -13.32 -6.50
C TYR A 57 -13.63 -13.40 -7.88
N GLY A 58 -12.30 -13.47 -7.95
CA GLY A 58 -11.59 -13.55 -9.22
C GLY A 58 -10.15 -13.10 -9.11
N VAL A 59 -9.58 -12.68 -10.25
CA VAL A 59 -8.20 -12.20 -10.36
C VAL A 59 -8.22 -10.71 -10.69
N PRO A 60 -8.28 -9.82 -9.69
CA PRO A 60 -8.35 -8.39 -9.94
C PRO A 60 -7.04 -7.88 -10.55
N LYS A 61 -7.14 -6.97 -11.52
CA LYS A 61 -6.00 -6.24 -12.07
C LYS A 61 -5.97 -4.82 -11.50
N LEU A 62 -4.92 -4.50 -10.75
CA LEU A 62 -4.68 -3.16 -10.24
C LEU A 62 -3.60 -2.45 -11.07
N THR A 63 -3.99 -1.44 -11.84
CA THR A 63 -3.07 -0.56 -12.57
C THR A 63 -2.70 0.63 -11.69
N LYS A 64 -1.40 0.90 -11.55
CA LYS A 64 -0.86 1.95 -10.66
C LYS A 64 0.22 2.71 -11.41
N ASN A 65 0.06 4.02 -11.50
CA ASN A 65 0.99 4.90 -12.19
C ASN A 65 1.33 6.09 -11.31
N ILE A 66 2.52 6.61 -11.46
CA ILE A 66 2.95 7.88 -10.89
C ILE A 66 3.37 8.81 -12.01
N THR A 67 2.97 10.09 -11.90
CA THR A 67 3.38 11.14 -12.84
C THR A 67 4.19 12.20 -12.11
N ILE A 68 5.42 12.45 -12.57
CA ILE A 68 6.31 13.48 -12.03
C ILE A 68 6.80 14.31 -13.21
N ASN A 69 6.59 15.63 -13.17
CA ASN A 69 6.98 16.57 -14.23
C ASN A 69 6.56 16.11 -15.64
N GLY A 70 5.32 15.60 -15.77
CA GLY A 70 4.77 15.11 -17.04
C GLY A 70 5.26 13.72 -17.48
N LYS A 71 6.24 13.12 -16.80
CA LYS A 71 6.68 11.74 -17.05
C LYS A 71 5.86 10.76 -16.21
N THR A 72 5.24 9.79 -16.87
CA THR A 72 4.49 8.71 -16.22
C THR A 72 5.33 7.43 -16.15
N THR A 73 5.36 6.80 -14.99
CA THR A 73 6.00 5.50 -14.75
C THR A 73 5.05 4.58 -13.98
N ASN A 74 5.15 3.27 -14.19
CA ASN A 74 4.41 2.29 -13.40
C ASN A 74 4.92 2.28 -11.95
N LEU A 75 4.00 2.19 -11.00
CA LEU A 75 4.33 1.92 -9.60
C LEU A 75 4.34 0.40 -9.37
N THR A 76 5.43 -0.13 -8.84
CA THR A 76 5.59 -1.57 -8.59
C THR A 76 4.55 -2.05 -7.57
N SER A 77 4.49 -1.40 -6.41
CA SER A 77 3.64 -1.84 -5.30
C SER A 77 3.19 -0.69 -4.42
N ILE A 78 2.12 -0.95 -3.66
CA ILE A 78 1.63 -0.12 -2.57
C ILE A 78 1.76 -0.97 -1.31
N ASN A 79 2.41 -0.44 -0.27
CA ASN A 79 2.54 -1.05 1.06
C ASN A 79 3.10 -2.48 1.00
N ARG A 80 4.27 -2.64 0.37
CA ARG A 80 5.03 -3.89 0.30
C ARG A 80 6.50 -3.61 0.57
N SER A 81 7.23 -4.63 1.02
CA SER A 81 8.70 -4.55 1.10
C SER A 81 9.30 -4.20 -0.27
N ARG A 82 10.25 -3.25 -0.30
CA ARG A 82 10.93 -2.81 -1.52
C ARG A 82 12.13 -3.71 -1.83
N ASN A 83 12.17 -4.26 -3.03
CA ASN A 83 13.32 -4.97 -3.59
C ASN A 83 14.11 -4.11 -4.58
N THR A 84 15.16 -4.69 -5.17
CA THR A 84 15.93 -4.08 -6.26
C THR A 84 15.05 -3.82 -7.49
N ASN A 85 15.24 -2.67 -8.13
CA ASN A 85 14.49 -2.22 -9.32
C ASN A 85 12.98 -2.06 -9.06
N GLU A 86 12.60 -1.66 -7.85
CA GLU A 86 11.21 -1.40 -7.49
C GLU A 86 10.95 0.05 -7.11
N LEU A 87 9.75 0.51 -7.45
CA LEU A 87 9.19 1.79 -7.05
C LEU A 87 7.95 1.51 -6.19
N VAL A 88 8.01 1.85 -4.91
CA VAL A 88 7.00 1.49 -3.91
C VAL A 88 6.43 2.73 -3.26
N LEU A 89 5.10 2.78 -3.11
CA LEU A 89 4.41 3.79 -2.30
C LEU A 89 4.07 3.20 -0.94
N TYR A 90 4.51 3.87 0.13
CA TYR A 90 4.15 3.55 1.51
C TYR A 90 3.17 4.58 2.08
N THR A 91 2.10 4.11 2.70
CA THR A 91 1.14 4.90 3.48
C THR A 91 1.25 4.54 4.97
N GLU A 92 0.52 5.27 5.81
CA GLU A 92 0.44 4.94 7.25
C GLU A 92 -0.15 3.55 7.55
N ASP A 93 -0.84 2.92 6.59
CA ASP A 93 -1.46 1.60 6.74
C ASP A 93 -0.47 0.43 6.65
N TYR A 94 0.79 0.68 6.28
CA TYR A 94 1.79 -0.37 6.10
C TYR A 94 2.41 -0.82 7.42
N ASN A 95 3.05 0.11 8.14
CA ASN A 95 3.81 -0.13 9.37
C ASN A 95 4.17 1.22 10.01
N THR A 96 4.92 1.24 11.11
CA THR A 96 5.43 2.48 11.71
C THR A 96 6.52 3.17 10.86
N THR A 97 7.21 2.40 10.00
CA THR A 97 8.25 2.88 9.09
C THR A 97 8.19 2.12 7.75
N THR A 98 8.89 2.58 6.72
CA THR A 98 8.97 1.87 5.43
C THR A 98 9.64 0.49 5.52
N LYS A 99 10.37 0.19 6.61
CA LYS A 99 11.18 -1.02 6.80
C LYS A 99 12.18 -1.30 5.68
N SER A 100 12.42 -0.32 4.80
CA SER A 100 13.36 -0.42 3.69
C SER A 100 14.80 -0.35 4.18
N THR A 101 15.71 -0.93 3.41
CA THR A 101 17.16 -0.77 3.61
C THR A 101 17.62 0.60 3.10
N ASN A 102 18.88 0.93 3.37
CA ASN A 102 19.54 2.13 2.84
C ASN A 102 19.97 1.99 1.36
N GLU A 103 19.60 0.91 0.67
CA GLU A 103 19.90 0.70 -0.75
C GLU A 103 18.85 1.39 -1.63
N GLY A 104 18.86 2.72 -1.67
CA GLY A 104 17.97 3.51 -2.50
C GLY A 104 17.37 4.72 -1.79
N ASP A 105 16.62 5.51 -2.54
CA ASP A 105 16.15 6.83 -2.11
C ASP A 105 14.69 6.78 -1.67
N GLU A 106 14.35 7.63 -0.71
CA GLU A 106 12.99 7.82 -0.22
C GLU A 106 12.60 9.28 -0.31
N VAL A 107 11.41 9.55 -0.86
CA VAL A 107 10.84 10.88 -0.97
C VAL A 107 9.60 10.93 -0.09
N ILE A 108 9.65 11.78 0.94
CA ILE A 108 8.48 12.04 1.78
C ILE A 108 7.61 13.08 1.06
N LEU A 109 6.33 12.77 0.99
CA LEU A 109 5.36 13.51 0.20
C LEU A 109 4.15 13.87 1.09
N ASP A 110 3.81 15.16 1.13
CA ASP A 110 2.56 15.64 1.72
C ASP A 110 1.39 15.27 0.81
N ILE A 111 0.31 14.74 1.40
CA ILE A 111 -0.97 14.56 0.71
C ILE A 111 -1.64 15.92 0.56
N VAL A 112 -1.82 16.35 -0.69
CA VAL A 112 -2.49 17.62 -1.02
C VAL A 112 -3.98 17.39 -1.25
N GLU A 113 -4.33 16.29 -1.92
CA GLU A 113 -5.71 15.98 -2.29
C GLU A 113 -5.85 14.48 -2.60
N GLY A 114 -6.99 13.89 -2.23
CA GLY A 114 -7.33 12.50 -2.54
C GLY A 114 -6.74 11.49 -1.57
N GLU A 115 -6.97 10.22 -1.87
CA GLU A 115 -6.56 9.06 -1.07
C GLU A 115 -5.97 8.00 -2.01
N VAL A 116 -5.31 6.97 -1.45
CA VAL A 116 -4.88 5.79 -2.24
C VAL A 116 -6.09 4.89 -2.54
N LYS A 117 -7.11 5.45 -3.20
CA LYS A 117 -8.40 4.82 -3.47
C LYS A 117 -8.52 4.45 -4.94
N SER A 118 -9.09 3.28 -5.22
CA SER A 118 -9.30 2.80 -6.59
C SER A 118 -10.12 3.79 -7.42
N GLY A 119 -9.66 4.08 -8.65
CA GLY A 119 -10.32 5.03 -9.55
C GLY A 119 -10.09 6.51 -9.21
N GLN A 120 -9.31 6.83 -8.18
CA GLN A 120 -8.99 8.20 -7.80
C GLN A 120 -7.53 8.57 -8.08
N THR A 121 -7.25 9.87 -8.08
CA THR A 121 -5.88 10.41 -8.17
C THR A 121 -5.48 10.99 -6.81
N LEU A 122 -4.36 10.52 -6.27
CA LEU A 122 -3.71 11.11 -5.11
C LEU A 122 -2.71 12.19 -5.57
N LYS A 123 -2.93 13.44 -5.16
CA LYS A 123 -1.99 14.55 -5.45
C LYS A 123 -1.04 14.74 -4.28
N LEU A 124 0.24 14.82 -4.61
CA LEU A 124 1.33 14.80 -3.65
C LEU A 124 2.28 15.97 -3.86
N LYS A 125 2.88 16.47 -2.78
CA LYS A 125 3.92 17.50 -2.81
C LYS A 125 5.16 17.00 -2.07
N VAL A 126 6.34 17.12 -2.68
CA VAL A 126 7.61 16.75 -2.05
C VAL A 126 7.84 17.61 -0.81
N SER A 127 8.05 16.95 0.34
CA SER A 127 8.45 17.61 1.58
C SER A 127 9.92 17.40 1.92
N GLU A 128 10.45 16.20 1.66
CA GLU A 128 11.84 15.84 1.96
C GLU A 128 12.32 14.74 1.01
N ILE A 129 13.61 14.78 0.67
CA ILE A 129 14.29 13.72 -0.09
C ILE A 129 15.39 13.14 0.81
N ARG A 130 15.39 11.81 0.96
CA ARG A 130 16.28 11.04 1.82
C ARG A 130 17.04 10.05 0.96
N ASN A 131 18.27 10.40 0.61
CA ASN A 131 19.09 9.54 -0.24
C ASN A 131 19.80 8.46 0.57
N ASN A 132 19.68 7.20 0.16
CA ASN A 132 20.37 6.05 0.77
C ASN A 132 20.28 5.99 2.31
N GLN A 133 19.09 6.25 2.87
CA GLN A 133 18.85 6.15 4.31
C GLN A 133 17.89 5.02 4.66
N GLY A 134 16.81 4.87 3.90
CA GLY A 134 15.74 3.91 4.17
C GLY A 134 14.99 4.16 5.49
N ASN A 135 14.10 3.23 5.81
CA ASN A 135 13.38 3.11 7.08
C ASN A 135 12.69 4.41 7.55
N THR A 136 12.17 5.21 6.63
CA THR A 136 11.50 6.47 6.94
C THR A 136 10.23 6.24 7.79
N PRO A 137 9.97 7.05 8.84
CA PRO A 137 8.73 7.00 9.61
C PRO A 137 7.49 7.29 8.75
N LEU A 138 6.44 6.50 8.97
CA LEU A 138 5.15 6.67 8.29
C LEU A 138 4.20 7.40 9.24
N THR A 139 3.61 8.50 8.76
CA THR A 139 2.81 9.41 9.58
C THR A 139 1.60 9.91 8.80
N LYS A 140 0.55 10.24 9.54
CA LYS A 140 -0.71 10.72 8.98
C LYS A 140 -0.51 11.96 8.10
N GLY A 141 -1.20 11.98 6.97
CA GLY A 141 -1.15 13.08 6.00
C GLY A 141 0.08 13.08 5.09
N LYS A 142 0.97 12.09 5.25
CA LYS A 142 2.15 11.90 4.40
C LYS A 142 2.20 10.48 3.82
N VAL A 143 2.89 10.36 2.70
CA VAL A 143 3.28 9.08 2.10
C VAL A 143 4.77 9.09 1.79
N VAL A 144 5.37 7.92 1.61
CA VAL A 144 6.77 7.79 1.19
C VAL A 144 6.83 7.07 -0.13
N LEU A 145 7.44 7.69 -1.14
CA LEU A 145 7.81 7.03 -2.38
C LEU A 145 9.24 6.54 -2.27
N SER A 146 9.46 5.23 -2.38
CA SER A 146 10.75 4.58 -2.18
C SER A 146 11.20 3.91 -3.46
N ALA A 147 12.43 4.19 -3.90
CA ALA A 147 12.99 3.71 -5.15
C ALA A 147 14.37 3.08 -4.96
N ASN A 148 14.57 1.86 -5.44
CA ASN A 148 15.88 1.20 -5.48
C ASN A 148 16.12 0.72 -6.92
N GLY A 149 17.28 1.02 -7.50
CA GLY A 149 17.67 0.55 -8.83
C GLY A 149 17.64 1.63 -9.91
N THR A 150 17.55 1.21 -11.17
CA THR A 150 17.69 2.05 -12.37
C THR A 150 16.37 2.33 -13.08
#